data_AF-A0A1Q6RTP0-F1
#
_entry.id   AF-A0A1Q6RTP0-F1
#
_cell.length_a   1.000
_cell.length_b   1.000
_cell.length_c   1.000
_cell.angle_alpha   90.00
_cell.angle_beta   90.00
_cell.angle_gamma   90.00
#
_symmetry.space_group_name_H-M   'P 1'
#
loop_
_entity.id
_entity.type
_entity.pdbx_description
1 polymer ?
#
loop_
_entity_poly.entity_id
_entity_poly.type
_entity_poly.pdbx_seq_one_letter_code
_entity_poly.pdbx_strand_id
1 'polypeptide(L)'
;MTLFDYYLQYMTELWEGKRPAPEGVTLPEGGDENARIQALGQQLQAMGMANFVRACAAQDGTALPEELFSESGDLGGFETFLRNMDDGAGEPAPEPDPEPDRDADKVQYLIDVLKRMDRKEFFKLSQITTKLDLDPEEFLYWLAHRQDYAGEEEQGCAALMDAALLRLAEEGRLDVVAALLSGDRKTFEALRCEAPELVHVPAATFEWYEKNYLDRDYPIRIIMRLNGVQFPD
;
A
#
# COMPACT_ATOMS: atom_id res chain seq x y z
N MET A 1 -13.11 14.11 -2.37
CA MET A 1 -12.86 12.84 -1.67
C MET A 1 -13.82 11.82 -2.21
N THR A 2 -13.28 10.73 -2.74
CA THR A 2 -14.03 9.55 -3.20
C THR A 2 -14.46 8.70 -2.00
N LEU A 3 -15.33 7.71 -2.25
CA LEU A 3 -15.67 6.71 -1.23
C LEU A 3 -14.44 6.01 -0.65
N PHE A 4 -13.45 5.75 -1.50
CA PHE A 4 -12.20 5.11 -1.14
C PHE A 4 -11.31 6.00 -0.26
N ASP A 5 -11.25 7.31 -0.53
CA ASP A 5 -10.51 8.26 0.31
C ASP A 5 -11.05 8.27 1.75
N TYR A 6 -12.38 8.26 1.91
CA TYR A 6 -13.01 8.15 3.23
C TYR A 6 -12.73 6.80 3.89
N TYR A 7 -12.76 5.71 3.11
CA TYR A 7 -12.46 4.37 3.61
C TYR A 7 -11.05 4.27 4.19
N LEU A 8 -10.05 4.77 3.46
CA LEU A 8 -8.66 4.75 3.89
C LEU A 8 -8.44 5.60 5.14
N GLN A 9 -8.95 6.85 5.15
CA GLN A 9 -8.82 7.71 6.32
C GLN A 9 -9.39 7.04 7.58
N TYR A 10 -10.62 6.52 7.49
CA TYR A 10 -11.30 5.90 8.62
C TYR A 10 -10.64 4.60 9.08
N MET A 11 -10.08 3.82 8.15
CA MET A 11 -9.33 2.61 8.47
C MET A 11 -8.00 2.94 9.18
N THR A 12 -7.27 3.95 8.71
CA THR A 12 -6.04 4.42 9.36
C THR A 12 -6.31 4.94 10.77
N GLU A 13 -7.33 5.78 10.96
CA GLU A 13 -7.72 6.27 12.29
C GLU A 13 -8.13 5.15 13.24
N LEU A 14 -8.78 4.10 12.71
CA LEU A 14 -9.17 2.92 13.49
C LEU A 14 -7.97 2.06 13.88
N TRP A 15 -7.00 1.88 12.98
CA TRP A 15 -5.76 1.16 13.27
C TRP A 15 -4.85 1.89 14.25
N GLU A 16 -4.77 3.21 14.13
CA GLU A 16 -4.00 4.05 15.06
C GLU A 16 -4.70 4.22 16.43
N GLY A 17 -5.88 3.63 16.61
CA GLY A 17 -6.68 3.74 17.83
C GLY A 17 -7.19 5.15 18.10
N LYS A 18 -7.15 6.03 17.10
CA LYS A 18 -7.63 7.42 17.18
C LYS A 18 -9.15 7.50 17.14
N ARG A 19 -9.82 6.48 16.61
CA ARG A 19 -11.29 6.36 16.63
C ARG A 19 -11.78 5.03 17.21
N PRO A 20 -12.97 5.00 17.83
CA PRO A 20 -13.62 3.76 18.25
C PRO A 20 -14.13 2.96 17.04
N ALA A 21 -14.34 1.65 17.22
CA ALA A 21 -14.88 0.80 16.17
C ALA A 21 -16.29 1.25 15.72
N PRO A 22 -16.57 1.29 14.41
CA PRO A 22 -17.88 1.62 13.89
C PRO A 22 -18.96 0.61 14.28
N GLU A 23 -20.22 1.01 14.22
CA GLU A 23 -21.35 0.12 14.49
C GLU A 23 -21.33 -1.07 13.51
N GLY A 24 -21.29 -2.30 14.05
CA GLY A 24 -21.12 -3.53 13.28
C GLY A 24 -19.70 -4.08 13.22
N VAL A 25 -18.70 -3.37 13.76
CA VAL A 25 -17.34 -3.87 13.99
C VAL A 25 -17.12 -4.05 15.49
N THR A 26 -16.74 -5.27 15.88
CA THR A 26 -16.40 -5.64 17.25
C THR A 26 -14.91 -5.97 17.33
N LEU A 27 -14.15 -5.10 18.00
CA LEU A 27 -12.74 -5.34 18.27
C LEU A 27 -12.60 -6.16 19.57
N PRO A 28 -11.86 -7.29 19.57
CA PRO A 28 -11.63 -8.04 20.79
C PRO A 28 -10.80 -7.22 21.79
N GLU A 29 -11.26 -7.09 23.03
CA GLU A 29 -10.50 -6.46 24.12
C GLU A 29 -9.52 -7.47 24.72
N GLY A 30 -8.21 -7.28 24.45
CA GLY A 30 -7.16 -8.05 25.12
C GLY A 30 -6.45 -9.14 24.31
N GLY A 31 -6.45 -9.07 22.97
CA GLY A 31 -5.67 -9.97 22.10
C GLY A 31 -4.42 -9.30 21.52
N ASP A 32 -3.45 -10.15 21.11
CA ASP A 32 -2.29 -9.78 20.29
C ASP A 32 -2.70 -8.84 19.14
N GLU A 33 -1.88 -7.82 18.87
CA GLU A 33 -2.17 -6.75 17.90
C GLU A 33 -2.47 -7.32 16.50
N ASN A 34 -1.76 -8.39 16.14
CA ASN A 34 -1.99 -9.16 14.92
C ASN A 34 -3.37 -9.84 14.87
N ALA A 35 -3.88 -10.34 16.01
CA ALA A 35 -5.19 -10.98 16.08
C ALA A 35 -6.32 -9.95 15.95
N ARG A 36 -6.11 -8.73 16.48
CA ARG A 36 -7.02 -7.60 16.27
C ARG A 36 -7.09 -7.18 14.81
N ILE A 37 -5.94 -7.04 14.15
CA ILE A 37 -5.85 -6.68 12.73
C ILE A 37 -6.58 -7.73 11.86
N GLN A 38 -6.39 -9.02 12.15
CA GLN A 38 -7.06 -10.10 11.43
C GLN A 38 -8.59 -10.12 11.65
N ALA A 39 -9.04 -9.98 12.89
CA ALA A 39 -10.47 -9.96 13.21
C ALA A 39 -11.17 -8.75 12.57
N LEU A 40 -10.48 -7.60 12.53
CA LEU A 40 -10.97 -6.40 11.88
C LEU A 40 -11.06 -6.58 10.35
N GLY A 41 -10.01 -7.11 9.71
CA GLY A 41 -9.99 -7.37 8.27
C GLY A 41 -11.14 -8.28 7.82
N GLN A 42 -11.43 -9.35 8.57
CA GLN A 42 -12.56 -10.26 8.27
C GLN A 42 -13.92 -9.57 8.42
N GLN A 43 -14.09 -8.72 9.43
CA GLN A 43 -15.34 -8.00 9.65
C GLN A 43 -15.57 -6.91 8.59
N LEU A 44 -14.50 -6.23 8.15
CA LEU A 44 -14.55 -5.26 7.06
C LEU A 44 -14.90 -5.91 5.72
N GLN A 45 -14.37 -7.12 5.46
CA GLN A 45 -14.75 -7.92 4.29
C GLN A 45 -16.23 -8.31 4.31
N ALA A 46 -16.76 -8.71 5.47
CA ALA A 46 -18.16 -9.08 5.62
C ALA A 46 -19.11 -7.86 5.53
N MET A 47 -18.67 -6.70 6.03
CA MET A 47 -19.46 -5.47 6.04
C MET A 47 -19.43 -4.76 4.67
N GLY A 48 -18.28 -4.75 4.00
CA GLY A 48 -18.04 -4.03 2.76
C GLY A 48 -17.69 -2.54 2.96
N MET A 49 -16.84 -2.01 2.09
CA MET A 49 -16.30 -0.64 2.14
C MET A 49 -17.39 0.44 2.29
N ALA A 50 -18.45 0.37 1.48
CA ALA A 50 -19.53 1.35 1.49
C ALA A 50 -20.25 1.42 2.85
N ASN A 51 -20.50 0.27 3.47
CA ASN A 51 -21.18 0.20 4.76
C ASN A 51 -20.26 0.65 5.90
N PHE A 52 -18.97 0.31 5.82
CA PHE A 52 -17.97 0.80 6.77
C PHE A 52 -17.88 2.34 6.76
N VAL A 53 -17.74 2.94 5.58
CA VAL A 53 -17.66 4.40 5.44
C VAL A 53 -18.93 5.08 5.96
N ARG A 54 -20.11 4.49 5.71
CA ARG A 54 -21.37 5.00 6.26
C ARG A 54 -21.42 4.92 7.78
N ALA A 55 -21.03 3.79 8.36
CA ALA A 55 -21.03 3.59 9.80
C ALA A 55 -20.05 4.55 10.50
N CYS A 56 -18.87 4.73 9.92
CA CYS A 56 -17.88 5.70 10.35
C CYS A 56 -18.37 7.16 10.25
N ALA A 57 -18.91 7.56 9.09
CA ALA A 57 -19.41 8.92 8.91
C ALA A 57 -20.59 9.23 9.84
N ALA A 58 -21.48 8.26 10.06
CA ALA A 58 -22.61 8.37 10.98
C ALA A 58 -22.16 8.54 12.44
N GLN A 59 -21.09 7.85 12.86
CA GLN A 59 -20.49 8.04 14.18
C GLN A 59 -19.93 9.46 14.39
N ASP A 60 -19.39 10.06 13.33
CA ASP A 60 -18.89 11.43 13.35
C ASP A 60 -20.02 12.48 13.25
N GLY A 61 -21.28 12.03 13.12
CA GLY A 61 -22.45 12.90 12.93
C GLY A 61 -22.53 13.53 11.54
N THR A 62 -21.77 13.00 10.58
CA THR A 62 -21.67 13.48 9.20
C THR A 62 -22.43 12.57 8.25
N ALA A 63 -23.35 13.13 7.47
CA ALA A 63 -24.02 12.42 6.38
C ALA A 63 -23.25 12.66 5.08
N LEU A 64 -22.60 11.62 4.55
CA LEU A 64 -21.93 11.67 3.25
C LEU A 64 -22.97 11.59 2.11
N PRO A 65 -22.78 12.34 1.01
CA PRO A 65 -23.71 12.34 -0.12
C PRO A 65 -23.80 10.95 -0.78
N GLU A 66 -25.02 10.53 -1.11
CA GLU A 66 -25.30 9.21 -1.72
C GLU A 66 -24.59 9.00 -3.07
N GLU A 67 -24.30 10.10 -3.77
CA GLU A 67 -23.59 10.13 -5.05
C GLU A 67 -22.20 9.48 -4.96
N LEU A 68 -21.50 9.62 -3.82
CA LEU A 68 -20.19 8.98 -3.56
C LEU A 68 -20.28 7.44 -3.57
N PHE A 69 -21.44 6.90 -3.25
CA PHE A 69 -21.69 5.45 -3.24
C PHE A 69 -22.22 4.95 -4.59
N SER A 70 -22.47 5.86 -5.55
CA SER A 70 -23.01 5.57 -6.88
C SER A 70 -21.99 5.75 -8.01
N GLU A 71 -21.00 6.65 -7.85
CA GLU A 71 -19.93 6.91 -8.82
C GLU A 71 -18.78 5.91 -8.77
N SER A 72 -18.72 5.02 -7.78
CA SER A 72 -17.88 3.82 -7.82
C SER A 72 -18.46 2.84 -8.85
N GLY A 73 -18.20 3.14 -10.13
CA GLY A 73 -18.75 2.47 -11.29
C GLY A 73 -18.59 0.94 -11.21
N ASP A 74 -19.72 0.27 -11.45
CA ASP A 74 -19.86 -1.13 -11.79
C ASP A 74 -19.22 -2.18 -10.87
N LEU A 75 -19.70 -2.23 -9.62
CA LEU A 75 -19.60 -3.41 -8.76
C LEU A 75 -20.48 -4.59 -9.25
N GLY A 76 -21.18 -4.47 -10.39
CA GLY A 76 -21.94 -5.56 -10.99
C GLY A 76 -21.07 -6.75 -11.36
N GLY A 77 -19.79 -6.51 -11.68
CA GLY A 77 -18.79 -7.57 -11.88
C GLY A 77 -18.44 -8.31 -10.59
N PHE A 78 -18.40 -7.63 -9.44
CA PHE A 78 -18.06 -8.21 -8.14
C PHE A 78 -19.21 -9.05 -7.56
N GLU A 79 -20.45 -8.57 -7.64
CA GLU A 79 -21.62 -9.37 -7.24
C GLU A 79 -21.84 -10.59 -8.15
N THR A 80 -21.59 -10.46 -9.46
CA THR A 80 -21.66 -11.59 -10.40
C THR A 80 -20.55 -12.61 -10.15
N PHE A 81 -19.35 -12.15 -9.78
CA PHE A 81 -18.23 -13.00 -9.40
C PHE A 81 -18.49 -13.77 -8.09
N LEU A 82 -19.09 -13.13 -7.08
CA LEU A 82 -19.51 -13.79 -5.84
C LEU A 82 -20.56 -14.88 -6.09
N ARG A 83 -21.49 -14.67 -7.03
CA ARG A 83 -22.48 -15.68 -7.42
C ARG A 83 -21.85 -16.88 -8.14
N ASN A 84 -20.82 -16.64 -8.96
CA ASN A 84 -20.05 -17.71 -9.61
C ASN A 84 -19.14 -18.48 -8.63
N MET A 85 -18.81 -17.90 -7.48
CA MET A 85 -18.06 -18.55 -6.40
C MET A 85 -18.94 -19.49 -5.57
N ASP A 86 -20.25 -19.27 -5.53
CA ASP A 86 -21.23 -20.09 -4.79
C ASP A 86 -21.61 -21.39 -5.54
N ASP A 87 -21.51 -21.40 -6.88
CA ASP A 87 -21.86 -22.58 -7.71
C ASP A 87 -20.75 -23.63 -7.86
N GLY A 88 -19.61 -23.48 -7.15
CA GLY A 88 -18.64 -24.57 -6.93
C GLY A 88 -18.14 -25.31 -8.18
N ALA A 89 -18.13 -24.68 -9.35
CA ALA A 89 -17.72 -25.28 -10.61
C ALA A 89 -16.68 -24.43 -11.34
N GLY A 90 -15.53 -24.23 -10.69
CA GLY A 90 -14.29 -23.81 -11.35
C GLY A 90 -13.29 -24.95 -11.31
N GLU A 91 -12.90 -25.46 -12.47
CA GLU A 91 -11.95 -26.58 -12.66
C GLU A 91 -10.69 -26.48 -11.79
N PRO A 92 -10.08 -27.64 -11.42
CA PRO A 92 -8.95 -27.67 -10.51
C PRO A 92 -7.78 -26.84 -11.04
N ALA A 93 -7.35 -25.89 -10.22
CA ALA A 93 -6.14 -25.12 -10.46
C ALA A 93 -4.95 -26.07 -10.67
N PRO A 94 -4.10 -25.86 -11.70
CA PRO A 94 -2.88 -26.64 -11.85
C PRO A 94 -1.98 -26.43 -10.63
N GLU A 95 -1.47 -27.53 -10.08
CA GLU A 95 -0.56 -27.53 -8.94
C GLU A 95 0.69 -26.68 -9.24
N PRO A 96 1.15 -25.83 -8.29
CA PRO A 96 2.37 -25.07 -8.46
C PRO A 96 3.60 -25.98 -8.28
N ASP A 97 4.35 -26.18 -9.37
CA ASP A 97 5.65 -26.88 -9.36
C ASP A 97 6.78 -25.96 -8.80
N PRO A 98 7.98 -26.46 -8.49
CA PRO A 98 8.62 -26.27 -7.20
C PRO A 98 9.45 -24.98 -7.12
N GLU A 99 9.51 -24.54 -5.89
CA GLU A 99 10.13 -23.36 -5.28
C GLU A 99 11.59 -23.05 -5.68
N PRO A 100 11.87 -21.92 -6.36
CA PRO A 100 13.20 -21.30 -6.34
C PRO A 100 13.23 -20.14 -5.32
N ASP A 101 14.23 -20.18 -4.43
CA ASP A 101 14.66 -19.19 -3.42
C ASP A 101 13.87 -17.85 -3.37
N ARG A 102 12.79 -17.83 -2.56
CA ARG A 102 11.53 -17.17 -2.96
C ARG A 102 11.31 -15.68 -2.62
N ASP A 103 12.26 -14.87 -2.13
CA ASP A 103 11.93 -13.47 -1.77
C ASP A 103 12.27 -12.43 -2.86
N ALA A 104 13.44 -12.50 -3.50
CA ALA A 104 13.76 -11.67 -4.67
C ALA A 104 12.85 -12.02 -5.87
N ASP A 105 12.57 -13.31 -6.04
CA ASP A 105 11.68 -13.83 -7.07
C ASP A 105 10.22 -13.38 -6.85
N LYS A 106 9.78 -13.18 -5.60
CA LYS A 106 8.44 -12.62 -5.29
C LYS A 106 8.33 -11.16 -5.69
N VAL A 107 9.34 -10.33 -5.39
CA VAL A 107 9.31 -8.90 -5.76
C VAL A 107 9.34 -8.76 -7.27
N GLN A 108 10.17 -9.55 -7.96
CA GLN A 108 10.20 -9.55 -9.42
C GLN A 108 8.88 -10.03 -10.02
N TYR A 109 8.29 -11.10 -9.47
CA TYR A 109 6.99 -11.61 -9.90
C TYR A 109 5.88 -10.58 -9.68
N LEU A 110 5.87 -9.89 -8.53
CA LEU A 110 4.94 -8.80 -8.25
C LEU A 110 5.08 -7.66 -9.28
N ILE A 111 6.31 -7.25 -9.59
CA ILE A 111 6.59 -6.25 -10.62
C ILE A 111 6.03 -6.69 -11.98
N ASP A 112 6.24 -7.94 -12.38
CA ASP A 112 5.77 -8.46 -13.66
C ASP A 112 4.24 -8.55 -13.73
N VAL A 113 3.56 -8.90 -12.64
CA VAL A 113 2.10 -8.88 -12.52
C VAL A 113 1.57 -7.45 -12.64
N LEU A 114 2.16 -6.50 -11.92
CA LEU A 114 1.77 -5.08 -11.94
C LEU A 114 2.00 -4.44 -13.31
N LYS A 115 3.10 -4.76 -14.00
CA LYS A 115 3.36 -4.26 -15.37
C LYS A 115 2.32 -4.74 -16.38
N ARG A 116 1.77 -5.94 -16.18
CA ARG A 116 0.72 -6.52 -17.03
C ARG A 116 -0.68 -6.07 -16.61
N MET A 117 -0.81 -5.41 -15.46
CA MET A 117 -2.09 -5.10 -14.82
C MET A 117 -3.00 -6.34 -14.71
N ASP A 118 -2.39 -7.51 -14.45
CA ASP A 118 -3.13 -8.76 -14.34
C ASP A 118 -3.83 -8.82 -12.98
N ARG A 119 -5.07 -8.33 -12.96
CA ARG A 119 -5.91 -8.29 -11.76
C ARG A 119 -6.06 -9.68 -11.14
N LYS A 120 -6.20 -10.75 -11.94
CA LYS A 120 -6.44 -12.11 -11.43
C LYS A 120 -5.21 -12.67 -10.72
N GLU A 121 -4.01 -12.46 -11.29
CA GLU A 121 -2.76 -12.84 -10.63
C GLU A 121 -2.48 -11.97 -9.42
N PHE A 122 -2.74 -10.66 -9.49
CA PHE A 122 -2.57 -9.74 -8.37
C PHE A 122 -3.49 -10.07 -7.20
N PHE A 123 -4.77 -10.34 -7.43
CA PHE A 123 -5.71 -10.74 -6.38
C PHE A 123 -5.26 -12.02 -5.66
N LYS A 124 -4.75 -13.02 -6.40
CA LYS A 124 -4.20 -14.22 -5.78
C LYS A 124 -3.00 -13.89 -4.89
N LEU A 125 -2.11 -13.03 -5.36
CA LEU A 125 -0.96 -12.58 -4.58
C LEU A 125 -1.37 -11.78 -3.35
N SER A 126 -2.32 -10.84 -3.48
CA SER A 126 -2.81 -10.00 -2.39
C SER A 126 -3.52 -10.85 -1.33
N GLN A 127 -4.34 -11.83 -1.74
CA GLN A 127 -5.01 -12.74 -0.81
C GLN A 127 -4.02 -13.60 -0.02
N ILE A 128 -2.99 -14.12 -0.68
CA ILE A 128 -1.99 -14.98 -0.01
C ILE A 128 -1.14 -14.17 0.99
N THR A 129 -0.78 -12.93 0.64
CA THR A 129 0.18 -12.13 1.41
C THR A 129 -0.46 -11.21 2.44
N THR A 130 -1.58 -10.56 2.09
CA THR A 130 -2.25 -9.55 2.91
C THR A 130 -3.62 -9.99 3.41
N LYS A 131 -4.19 -11.07 2.83
CA LYS A 131 -5.59 -11.50 3.02
C LYS A 131 -6.61 -10.43 2.65
N LEU A 132 -6.21 -9.41 1.88
CA LEU A 132 -7.06 -8.36 1.36
C LEU A 132 -7.25 -8.54 -0.15
N ASP A 133 -8.45 -8.20 -0.63
CA ASP A 133 -8.76 -8.11 -2.05
C ASP A 133 -8.38 -6.70 -2.53
N LEU A 134 -7.10 -6.51 -2.86
CA LEU A 134 -6.58 -5.24 -3.34
C LEU A 134 -6.67 -5.20 -4.87
N ASP A 135 -7.24 -4.15 -5.44
CA ASP A 135 -7.09 -3.89 -6.88
C ASP A 135 -5.67 -3.35 -7.15
N PRO A 136 -4.99 -3.78 -8.23
CA PRO A 136 -3.65 -3.30 -8.54
C PRO A 136 -3.58 -1.79 -8.79
N GLU A 137 -4.62 -1.17 -9.35
CA GLU A 137 -4.66 0.29 -9.54
C GLU A 137 -4.77 1.00 -8.20
N GLU A 138 -5.62 0.52 -7.30
CA GLU A 138 -5.77 1.05 -5.94
C GLU A 138 -4.48 0.90 -5.12
N PHE A 139 -3.83 -0.26 -5.22
CA PHE A 139 -2.54 -0.50 -4.58
C PHE A 139 -1.47 0.48 -5.07
N LEU A 140 -1.36 0.67 -6.40
CA LEU A 140 -0.40 1.60 -6.97
C LEU A 140 -0.74 3.06 -6.62
N TYR A 141 -2.01 3.42 -6.62
CA TYR A 141 -2.47 4.76 -6.21
C TYR A 141 -2.12 5.04 -4.75
N TRP A 142 -2.44 4.11 -3.85
CA TRP A 142 -2.08 4.22 -2.43
C TRP A 142 -0.57 4.36 -2.25
N LEU A 143 0.21 3.54 -2.94
CA LEU A 143 1.66 3.56 -2.84
C LEU A 143 2.26 4.87 -3.41
N ALA A 144 1.69 5.42 -4.49
CA ALA A 144 2.06 6.72 -5.05
C ALA A 144 1.81 7.88 -4.08
N HIS A 145 0.70 7.84 -3.35
CA HIS A 145 0.25 8.92 -2.46
C HIS A 145 0.56 8.66 -0.99
N ARG A 146 1.34 7.62 -0.68
CA ARG A 146 1.60 7.18 0.69
C ARG A 146 2.13 8.30 1.60
N GLN A 147 2.94 9.19 1.04
CA GLN A 147 3.54 10.35 1.71
C GLN A 147 2.55 11.48 2.02
N ASP A 148 1.43 11.56 1.30
CA ASP A 148 0.45 12.64 1.50
C ASP A 148 -0.36 12.45 2.79
N TYR A 149 -0.38 11.21 3.29
CA TYR A 149 -0.97 10.85 4.57
C TYR A 149 0.04 10.86 5.73
N ALA A 150 1.30 11.23 5.47
CA ALA A 150 2.37 11.22 6.46
C ALA A 150 2.54 12.60 7.13
N GLY A 151 3.25 12.63 8.28
CA GLY A 151 3.63 13.90 8.90
C GLY A 151 4.67 14.66 8.08
N GLU A 152 4.83 15.97 8.31
CA GLU A 152 5.72 16.85 7.53
C GLU A 152 7.17 16.32 7.41
N GLU A 153 7.68 15.71 8.48
CA GLU A 153 9.04 15.12 8.50
C GLU A 153 9.18 13.94 7.54
N GLU A 154 8.18 13.05 7.51
CA GLU A 154 8.16 11.89 6.65
C GLU A 154 7.89 12.27 5.19
N GLN A 155 6.94 13.19 4.97
CA GLN A 155 6.65 13.72 3.65
C GLN A 155 7.87 14.40 3.02
N GLY A 156 8.59 15.22 3.81
CA GLY A 156 9.83 15.85 3.38
C GLY A 156 10.93 14.82 3.07
N CYS A 157 11.03 13.75 3.86
CA CYS A 157 11.97 12.66 3.61
C CYS A 157 11.66 11.93 2.31
N ALA A 158 10.42 11.51 2.12
CA ALA A 158 9.96 10.82 0.92
C ALA A 158 10.25 11.64 -0.33
N ALA A 159 9.90 12.93 -0.34
CA ALA A 159 10.12 13.81 -1.49
C ALA A 159 11.61 13.99 -1.82
N LEU A 160 12.45 14.23 -0.80
CA LEU A 160 13.89 14.45 -1.00
C LEU A 160 14.60 13.19 -1.48
N MET A 161 14.27 12.04 -0.89
CA MET A 161 14.91 10.78 -1.24
C MET A 161 14.42 10.24 -2.58
N ASP A 162 13.13 10.37 -2.91
CA ASP A 162 12.63 10.00 -4.24
C ASP A 162 13.33 10.82 -5.33
N ALA A 163 13.47 12.14 -5.12
CA ALA A 163 14.18 13.01 -6.06
C ALA A 163 15.65 12.58 -6.23
N ALA A 164 16.36 12.33 -5.12
CA ALA A 164 17.76 11.93 -5.15
C ALA A 164 17.95 10.55 -5.83
N LEU A 165 17.10 9.57 -5.51
CA LEU A 165 17.19 8.21 -6.07
C LEU A 165 16.85 8.18 -7.56
N LEU A 166 15.82 8.92 -7.98
CA LEU A 166 15.47 9.04 -9.40
C LEU A 166 16.60 9.71 -10.19
N ARG A 167 17.17 10.81 -9.68
CA ARG A 167 18.34 11.45 -10.31
C ARG A 167 19.53 10.49 -10.42
N LEU A 168 19.87 9.78 -9.35
CA LEU A 168 20.97 8.80 -9.37
C LEU A 168 20.72 7.69 -10.40
N ALA A 169 19.47 7.24 -10.56
CA ALA A 169 19.10 6.27 -11.57
C ALA A 169 19.23 6.84 -12.99
N GLU A 170 18.81 8.09 -13.23
CA GLU A 170 19.01 8.79 -14.50
C GLU A 170 20.50 8.98 -14.84
N GLU A 171 21.34 9.20 -13.83
CA GLU A 171 22.81 9.26 -13.95
C GLU A 171 23.46 7.88 -14.16
N GLY A 172 22.69 6.79 -14.12
CA GLY A 172 23.17 5.42 -14.26
C GLY A 172 23.89 4.86 -13.03
N ARG A 173 23.83 5.53 -11.88
CA ARG A 173 24.45 5.13 -10.60
C ARG A 173 23.57 4.11 -9.84
N LEU A 174 23.18 3.04 -10.52
CA LEU A 174 22.26 2.03 -9.97
C LEU A 174 22.86 1.24 -8.79
N ASP A 175 24.17 1.13 -8.73
CA ASP A 175 24.91 0.56 -7.60
C ASP A 175 24.72 1.39 -6.32
N VAL A 176 24.76 2.72 -6.46
CA VAL A 176 24.51 3.67 -5.36
C VAL A 176 23.05 3.62 -4.94
N VAL A 177 22.11 3.59 -5.90
CA VAL A 177 20.67 3.43 -5.62
C VAL A 177 20.41 2.14 -4.84
N ALA A 178 20.97 1.01 -5.29
CA ALA A 178 20.80 -0.28 -4.61
C ALA A 178 21.38 -0.27 -3.19
N ALA A 179 22.57 0.33 -2.99
CA ALA A 179 23.18 0.48 -1.68
C ALA A 179 22.32 1.34 -0.73
N LEU A 180 21.76 2.45 -1.23
CA LEU A 180 20.85 3.32 -0.46
C LEU A 180 19.57 2.58 -0.06
N LEU A 181 18.93 1.87 -1.00
CA LEU A 181 17.71 1.08 -0.73
C LEU A 181 17.96 -0.09 0.22
N SER A 182 19.21 -0.58 0.28
CA SER A 182 19.64 -1.62 1.22
C SER A 182 20.02 -1.07 2.61
N GLY A 183 19.96 0.25 2.81
CA GLY A 183 20.31 0.88 4.08
C GLY A 183 21.81 1.04 4.33
N ASP A 184 22.65 1.12 3.29
CA ASP A 184 24.07 1.36 3.49
C ASP A 184 24.33 2.79 3.99
N ARG A 185 24.65 2.89 5.29
CA ARG A 185 24.93 4.15 5.98
C ARG A 185 26.04 4.96 5.33
N LYS A 186 27.13 4.31 4.90
CA LYS A 186 28.29 5.00 4.31
C LYS A 186 27.92 5.68 3.00
N THR A 187 27.16 4.99 2.17
CA THR A 187 26.66 5.51 0.90
C THR A 187 25.73 6.70 1.13
N PHE A 188 24.84 6.63 2.12
CA PHE A 188 23.99 7.76 2.50
C PHE A 188 24.79 8.96 3.00
N GLU A 189 25.77 8.76 3.89
CA GLU A 189 26.60 9.85 4.44
C GLU A 189 27.42 10.54 3.34
N ALA A 190 27.94 9.78 2.38
CA ALA A 190 28.61 10.32 1.20
C ALA A 190 27.63 11.12 0.31
N LEU A 191 26.47 10.54 0.01
CA LEU A 191 25.42 11.19 -0.78
C LEU A 191 25.01 12.52 -0.13
N ARG A 192 24.82 12.58 1.18
CA ARG A 192 24.43 13.79 1.91
C ARG A 192 25.41 14.95 1.71
N CYS A 193 26.68 14.67 1.45
CA CYS A 193 27.70 15.68 1.22
C CYS A 193 27.72 16.20 -0.24
N GLU A 194 27.23 15.40 -1.18
CA GLU A 194 27.35 15.63 -2.62
C GLU A 194 26.02 16.03 -3.28
N ALA A 195 24.91 15.48 -2.78
CA ALA A 195 23.60 15.62 -3.37
C ALA A 195 23.00 17.01 -3.07
N PRO A 196 22.64 17.79 -4.10
CA PRO A 196 22.04 19.11 -3.92
C PRO A 196 20.74 19.05 -3.11
N GLU A 197 20.03 17.93 -3.14
CA GLU A 197 18.79 17.69 -2.40
C GLU A 197 19.03 17.62 -0.89
N LEU A 198 20.19 17.10 -0.45
CA LEU A 198 20.45 16.75 0.95
C LEU A 198 21.47 17.69 1.63
N VAL A 199 22.37 18.31 0.86
CA VAL A 199 23.49 19.11 1.39
C VAL A 199 23.02 20.31 2.24
N HIS A 200 21.82 20.82 1.97
CA HIS A 200 21.24 21.97 2.67
C HIS A 200 20.23 21.57 3.77
N VAL A 201 20.11 20.27 4.09
CA VAL A 201 19.14 19.76 5.06
C VAL A 201 19.89 19.14 6.26
N PRO A 202 20.18 19.92 7.32
CA PRO A 202 20.93 19.42 8.48
C PRO A 202 20.24 18.28 9.21
N ALA A 203 18.90 18.21 9.12
CA ALA A 203 18.08 17.18 9.72
C ALA A 203 18.15 15.83 8.99
N ALA A 204 18.69 15.78 7.76
CA ALA A 204 18.78 14.56 6.96
C ALA A 204 19.91 13.64 7.41
N THR A 205 19.87 13.18 8.67
CA THR A 205 20.77 12.14 9.17
C THR A 205 20.39 10.76 8.64
N PHE A 206 21.27 9.77 8.83
CA PHE A 206 20.93 8.41 8.43
C PHE A 206 19.74 7.87 9.22
N GLU A 207 19.66 8.14 10.52
CA GLU A 207 18.53 7.71 11.36
C GLU A 207 17.20 8.34 10.91
N TRP A 208 17.26 9.58 10.42
CA TRP A 208 16.10 10.24 9.82
C TRP A 208 15.67 9.56 8.52
N TYR A 209 16.63 9.22 7.66
CA TYR A 209 16.40 8.48 6.42
C TYR A 209 15.85 7.07 6.67
N GLU A 210 16.43 6.34 7.62
CA GLU A 210 16.02 4.99 7.97
C GLU A 210 14.55 4.96 8.45
N LYS A 211 14.23 5.77 9.45
CA LYS A 211 12.90 5.83 10.05
C LYS A 211 11.82 6.34 9.09
N ASN A 212 12.12 7.39 8.33
CA ASN A 212 11.12 8.09 7.52
C ASN A 212 11.09 7.61 6.06
N TYR A 213 12.06 6.81 5.63
CA TYR A 213 12.12 6.29 4.26
C TYR A 213 12.23 4.76 4.19
N LEU A 214 13.29 4.19 4.75
CA LEU A 214 13.58 2.75 4.60
C LEU A 214 12.58 1.84 5.30
N ASP A 215 12.14 2.23 6.49
CA ASP A 215 11.14 1.49 7.28
C ASP A 215 9.70 1.68 6.76
N ARG A 216 9.55 2.37 5.62
CA ARG A 216 8.27 2.67 4.95
C ARG A 216 8.19 1.94 3.61
N ASP A 217 7.07 2.11 2.92
CA ASP A 217 6.83 1.47 1.62
C ASP A 217 7.52 2.19 0.43
N TYR A 218 8.19 3.32 0.67
CA TYR A 218 8.84 4.13 -0.37
C TYR A 218 9.97 3.43 -1.15
N PRO A 219 10.82 2.57 -0.55
CA PRO A 219 11.81 1.79 -1.30
C PRO A 219 11.15 0.89 -2.35
N ILE A 220 10.03 0.25 -1.99
CA ILE A 220 9.27 -0.61 -2.91
C ILE A 220 8.72 0.23 -4.07
N ARG A 221 8.18 1.42 -3.77
CA ARG A 221 7.74 2.37 -4.81
C ARG A 221 8.86 2.68 -5.81
N ILE A 222 10.06 3.02 -5.34
CA ILE A 222 11.20 3.33 -6.22
C ILE A 222 11.61 2.11 -7.03
N ILE A 223 11.72 0.94 -6.40
CA ILE A 223 12.07 -0.31 -7.11
C ILE A 223 11.05 -0.57 -8.24
N MET A 224 9.75 -0.42 -7.98
CA MET A 224 8.71 -0.60 -9.00
C MET A 224 8.84 0.41 -10.15
N ARG A 225 9.05 1.70 -9.84
CA ARG A 225 9.24 2.75 -10.85
C ARG A 225 10.45 2.46 -11.74
N LEU A 226 11.59 2.11 -11.14
CA LEU A 226 12.82 1.80 -11.87
C LEU A 226 12.70 0.56 -12.75
N ASN A 227 11.79 -0.36 -12.42
CA ASN A 227 11.49 -1.55 -13.22
C ASN A 227 10.36 -1.35 -14.25
N GLY A 228 9.86 -0.11 -14.40
CA GLY A 228 8.91 0.29 -15.44
C GLY A 228 7.44 0.10 -15.08
N VAL A 229 7.10 -0.12 -13.81
CA VAL A 229 5.71 -0.06 -13.34
C VAL A 229 5.22 1.38 -13.44
N GLN A 230 4.07 1.57 -14.09
CA GLN A 230 3.42 2.87 -14.19
C GLN A 230 2.57 3.12 -12.94
N PHE A 231 2.76 4.27 -12.32
CA PHE A 231 1.91 4.70 -11.21
C PHE A 231 0.83 5.64 -11.75
N PRO A 232 -0.42 5.55 -11.24
CA PRO A 232 -1.45 6.53 -11.56
C PRO A 232 -1.06 7.90 -10.98
N ASP A 233 -1.49 8.95 -11.68
CA ASP A 233 -1.35 10.36 -11.25
C ASP A 233 -2.29 10.72 -10.10
#